data_AF-A0A450UF59-F1
#
_entry.id   AF-A0A450UF59-F1
#
_cell.length_a   1.000
_cell.length_b   1.000
_cell.length_c   1.000
_cell.angle_alpha   90.00
_cell.angle_beta   90.00
_cell.angle_gamma   90.00
#
_symmetry.space_group_name_H-M   'P 1'
#
loop_
_entity.id
_entity.type
_entity.pdbx_description
1 polymer ?
#
loop_
_entity_poly.entity_id
_entity_poly.type
_entity_poly.pdbx_seq_one_letter_code
_entity_poly.pdbx_strand_id
1 'polypeptide(L)'
;MSSMQIRIPSTQACIYSMVFDKIRLEQRIQSLFPRKIPNKYQQNQEITAMAQFPRDETGVLGLAQEIADGLAANTDVYPAPPVSTEDLNAATADCAAARDAVQAAKSALEQAVSTKQLAFDALEDKMKKDIRYAENTVDYDNAKLKLIGWGGRKTATPLEAPGQVGNLVIRSQGEGRIELAWGKPADGGKVAAYKVKCRPRIIEGTTGAAWANADTAMETEITLAGQIQGKELEYCVVAVNKAGEGVASNTVTAVL
;
A
#
# COMPACT_ATOMS: atom_id res chain seq x y z
N MET A 1 -38.25 -31.98 -8.20
CA MET A 1 -38.05 -30.64 -8.79
C MET A 1 -37.57 -29.72 -7.67
N SER A 2 -36.33 -29.92 -7.25
CA SER A 2 -35.14 -29.06 -7.46
C SER A 2 -35.20 -27.76 -6.66
N SER A 3 -34.63 -27.81 -5.45
CA SER A 3 -34.46 -26.71 -4.51
C SER A 3 -33.21 -25.91 -4.92
N MET A 4 -33.39 -24.63 -5.23
CA MET A 4 -32.33 -23.75 -5.75
C MET A 4 -31.60 -23.10 -4.58
N GLN A 5 -30.50 -23.72 -4.14
CA GLN A 5 -29.59 -23.12 -3.17
C GLN A 5 -28.85 -21.93 -3.80
N ILE A 6 -29.11 -20.73 -3.29
CA ILE A 6 -28.38 -19.50 -3.63
C ILE A 6 -27.01 -19.57 -2.94
N ARG A 7 -25.96 -19.74 -3.74
CA ARG A 7 -24.56 -19.82 -3.28
C ARG A 7 -23.99 -18.39 -3.21
N ILE A 8 -23.86 -17.86 -2.00
CA ILE A 8 -23.25 -16.56 -1.69
C ILE A 8 -21.71 -16.66 -1.90
N PRO A 9 -21.04 -15.70 -2.56
CA PRO A 9 -19.60 -15.78 -2.84
C PRO A 9 -18.75 -15.57 -1.57
N SER A 10 -17.75 -16.44 -1.44
CA SER A 10 -16.85 -16.69 -0.30
C SER A 10 -15.94 -15.53 0.14
N THR A 11 -15.94 -14.39 -0.54
CA THR A 11 -14.96 -13.31 -0.30
C THR A 11 -15.46 -12.22 0.66
N GLN A 12 -16.78 -12.00 0.79
CA GLN A 12 -17.32 -11.01 1.75
C GLN A 12 -17.27 -11.51 3.20
N ALA A 13 -17.35 -12.83 3.42
CA ALA A 13 -17.30 -13.45 4.74
C ALA A 13 -15.91 -13.41 5.39
N CYS A 14 -14.83 -13.43 4.59
CA CYS A 14 -13.46 -13.36 5.10
C CYS A 14 -13.10 -11.99 5.69
N ILE A 15 -13.59 -10.90 5.09
CA ILE A 15 -13.27 -9.54 5.56
C ILE A 15 -14.03 -9.24 6.87
N TYR A 16 -15.30 -9.66 6.98
CA TYR A 16 -16.07 -9.51 8.21
C TYR A 16 -15.54 -10.37 9.37
N SER A 17 -15.04 -11.59 9.10
CA SER A 17 -14.40 -12.44 10.12
C SER A 17 -13.13 -11.81 10.69
N MET A 18 -12.28 -11.21 9.85
CA MET A 18 -11.01 -10.62 10.30
C MET A 18 -11.21 -9.34 11.14
N VAL A 19 -12.24 -8.55 10.84
CA VAL A 19 -12.57 -7.34 11.62
C VAL A 19 -13.19 -7.70 12.98
N PHE A 20 -14.09 -8.69 13.03
CA PHE A 20 -14.66 -9.17 14.29
C PHE A 20 -13.62 -9.86 15.19
N ASP A 21 -12.68 -10.62 14.63
CA ASP A 21 -11.61 -11.26 15.41
C ASP A 21 -10.62 -10.23 15.97
N LYS A 22 -10.34 -9.13 15.26
CA LYS A 22 -9.48 -8.05 15.76
C LYS A 22 -10.12 -7.32 16.95
N ILE A 23 -11.42 -7.01 16.87
CA ILE A 23 -12.17 -6.39 17.97
C ILE A 23 -12.26 -7.34 19.17
N ARG A 24 -12.46 -8.65 18.93
CA ARG A 24 -12.51 -9.66 19.99
C ARG A 24 -11.16 -9.90 20.65
N LEU A 25 -10.05 -9.81 19.90
CA LEU A 25 -8.70 -9.89 20.46
C LEU A 25 -8.36 -8.67 21.32
N GLU A 26 -8.74 -7.46 20.86
CA GLU A 26 -8.51 -6.22 21.61
C GLU A 26 -9.29 -6.21 22.94
N GLN A 27 -10.56 -6.64 22.95
CA GLN A 27 -11.31 -6.78 24.20
C GLN A 27 -10.74 -7.85 25.15
N ARG A 28 -10.14 -8.92 24.60
CA ARG A 28 -9.51 -9.99 25.40
C ARG A 28 -8.17 -9.56 25.99
N ILE A 29 -7.38 -8.77 25.26
CA ILE A 29 -6.12 -8.17 25.76
C ILE A 29 -6.40 -7.13 26.86
N GLN A 30 -7.47 -6.35 26.75
CA GLN A 30 -7.90 -5.40 27.79
C GLN A 30 -8.29 -6.13 29.10
N SER A 31 -8.86 -7.33 29.01
CA SER A 31 -9.29 -8.14 30.17
C SER A 31 -8.17 -8.91 30.88
N LEU A 32 -7.01 -9.07 30.22
CA LEU A 32 -5.89 -9.88 30.72
C LEU A 32 -4.83 -9.07 31.49
N PHE A 33 -4.95 -7.74 31.55
CA PHE A 33 -4.06 -6.88 32.34
C PHE A 33 -4.85 -6.02 33.34
N PRO A 34 -5.16 -6.53 34.55
CA PRO A 34 -5.66 -5.68 35.61
C PRO A 34 -4.53 -4.76 36.07
N ARG A 35 -4.46 -3.52 35.54
CA ARG A 35 -3.58 -2.48 36.08
C ARG A 35 -4.11 -2.05 37.44
N LYS A 36 -3.73 -2.80 38.48
CA LYS A 36 -3.80 -2.34 39.87
C LYS A 36 -2.67 -1.32 40.07
N ILE A 37 -2.92 -0.07 39.69
CA ILE A 37 -1.98 1.04 39.93
C ILE A 37 -2.08 1.38 41.43
N PRO A 38 -0.98 1.27 42.22
CA PRO A 38 -1.01 1.65 43.62
C PRO A 38 -1.16 3.17 43.76
N ASN A 39 -2.17 3.51 44.56
CA ASN A 39 -2.63 4.84 44.93
C ASN A 39 -1.56 5.62 45.71
N LYS A 40 -0.88 6.53 45.01
CA LYS A 40 -0.04 7.59 45.63
C LYS A 40 -0.05 8.92 44.87
N TYR A 41 -0.84 9.02 43.81
CA TYR A 41 -0.96 10.23 42.97
C TYR A 41 -2.37 10.83 42.94
N GLN A 42 -3.39 10.18 43.54
CA GLN A 42 -4.74 10.75 43.56
C GLN A 42 -4.90 11.88 44.60
N GLN A 43 -4.03 11.95 45.60
CA GLN A 43 -4.14 12.95 46.67
C GLN A 43 -3.68 14.36 46.27
N ASN A 44 -3.05 14.51 45.09
CA ASN A 44 -2.52 15.78 44.60
C ASN A 44 -3.22 16.32 43.33
N GLN A 45 -4.32 15.70 42.89
CA GLN A 45 -5.15 16.19 41.77
C GLN A 45 -6.37 17.03 42.22
N GLU A 46 -6.59 17.18 43.53
CA GLU A 46 -7.68 18.01 44.08
C GLU A 46 -7.41 19.52 44.03
N ILE A 47 -6.27 19.97 43.50
CA ILE A 47 -5.96 21.40 43.39
C ILE A 47 -6.25 21.85 41.95
N THR A 48 -7.50 22.26 41.71
CA THR A 48 -8.00 23.00 40.53
C THR A 48 -7.97 22.29 39.16
N ALA A 49 -8.59 21.13 39.03
CA ALA A 49 -9.17 20.75 37.74
C ALA A 49 -10.50 21.53 37.59
N MET A 50 -10.49 22.61 36.81
CA MET A 50 -11.74 23.32 36.45
C MET A 50 -12.71 22.30 35.83
N ALA A 51 -13.93 22.21 36.36
CA ALA A 51 -14.97 21.35 35.79
C ALA A 51 -15.18 21.74 34.32
N GLN A 52 -14.78 20.87 33.39
CA GLN A 52 -14.79 21.17 31.96
C GLN A 52 -15.93 20.39 31.29
N PHE A 53 -16.79 21.11 30.56
CA PHE A 53 -17.85 20.49 29.79
C PHE A 53 -17.27 19.63 28.63
N PRO A 54 -17.73 18.39 28.43
CA PRO A 54 -17.30 17.51 27.34
C PRO A 54 -17.53 18.13 25.96
N ARG A 55 -16.68 17.78 24.98
CA ARG A 55 -16.76 18.28 23.60
C ARG A 55 -17.11 17.22 22.56
N ASP A 56 -17.03 15.95 22.94
CA ASP A 56 -17.45 14.83 22.11
C ASP A 56 -18.90 14.44 22.43
N GLU A 57 -19.59 13.95 21.40
CA GLU A 57 -21.03 13.63 21.47
C GLU A 57 -21.36 12.58 22.53
N THR A 58 -20.53 11.55 22.68
CA THR A 58 -20.70 10.51 23.70
C THR A 58 -20.53 11.06 25.11
N GLY A 59 -19.51 11.91 25.33
CA GLY A 59 -19.28 12.58 26.60
C GLY A 59 -20.41 13.53 26.98
N VAL A 60 -21.00 14.25 26.01
CA VAL A 60 -22.16 15.12 26.25
C VAL A 60 -23.41 14.32 26.66
N LEU A 61 -23.71 13.22 25.95
CA LEU A 61 -24.84 12.36 26.30
C LEU A 61 -24.65 11.66 27.66
N GLY A 62 -23.44 11.18 27.94
CA GLY A 62 -23.11 10.57 29.24
C GLY A 62 -23.25 11.56 30.39
N LEU A 63 -22.73 12.78 30.23
CA LEU A 63 -22.88 13.82 31.24
C LEU A 63 -24.35 14.22 31.43
N ALA A 64 -25.15 14.30 30.36
CA ALA A 64 -26.58 14.62 30.47
C ALA A 64 -27.34 13.57 31.31
N GLN A 65 -27.02 12.28 31.15
CA GLN A 65 -27.57 11.19 31.95
C GLN A 65 -27.12 11.29 33.42
N GLU A 66 -25.83 11.51 33.67
CA GLU A 66 -25.31 11.67 35.03
C GLU A 66 -25.95 12.88 35.75
N ILE A 67 -26.18 13.99 35.04
CA ILE A 67 -26.88 15.16 35.59
C ILE A 67 -28.34 14.80 35.90
N ALA A 68 -29.05 14.15 34.98
CA ALA A 68 -30.44 13.78 35.19
C ALA A 68 -30.61 12.84 36.39
N ASP A 69 -29.77 11.80 36.49
CA ASP A 69 -29.76 10.84 37.60
C ASP A 69 -29.37 11.51 38.92
N GLY A 70 -28.34 12.35 38.90
CA GLY A 70 -27.87 13.07 40.08
C GLY A 70 -28.91 14.04 40.64
N LEU A 71 -29.59 14.79 39.78
CA LEU A 71 -30.68 15.69 40.17
C LEU A 71 -31.90 14.92 40.70
N ALA A 72 -32.24 13.79 40.08
CA ALA A 72 -33.34 12.94 40.52
C ALA A 72 -33.07 12.29 41.89
N ALA A 73 -31.82 11.91 42.17
CA ALA A 73 -31.43 11.25 43.41
C ALA A 73 -31.23 12.22 44.60
N ASN A 74 -31.01 13.50 44.35
CA ASN A 74 -30.63 14.50 45.37
C ASN A 74 -31.62 15.69 45.43
N THR A 75 -32.92 15.39 45.44
CA THR A 75 -33.99 16.40 45.46
C THR A 75 -33.97 17.31 46.69
N ASP A 76 -33.47 16.83 47.83
CA ASP A 76 -33.32 17.65 49.04
C ASP A 76 -32.29 18.78 48.87
N VAL A 77 -31.27 18.55 48.03
CA VAL A 77 -30.20 19.52 47.72
C VAL A 77 -30.60 20.41 46.54
N TYR A 78 -31.30 19.84 45.55
CA TYR A 78 -31.76 20.51 44.35
C TYR A 78 -33.28 20.43 44.20
N PRO A 79 -34.04 21.17 45.03
CA PRO A 79 -35.50 21.03 45.08
C PRO A 79 -36.22 21.62 43.85
N ALA A 80 -35.58 22.50 43.09
CA ALA A 80 -36.15 23.15 41.91
C ALA A 80 -35.08 23.41 40.84
N PRO A 81 -34.61 22.36 40.13
CA PRO A 81 -33.66 22.56 39.04
C PRO A 81 -34.31 23.37 37.90
N PRO A 82 -33.57 24.27 37.22
CA PRO A 82 -34.11 25.10 36.14
C PRO A 82 -34.65 24.33 34.92
N VAL A 83 -34.11 23.14 34.68
CA VAL A 83 -34.59 22.19 33.67
C VAL A 83 -35.01 20.93 34.42
N SER A 84 -36.20 20.41 34.12
CA SER A 84 -36.67 19.18 34.76
C SER A 84 -35.85 17.98 34.29
N THR A 85 -35.74 16.96 35.12
CA THR A 85 -35.07 15.70 34.72
C THR A 85 -35.81 15.01 33.57
N GLU A 86 -37.12 15.20 33.47
CA GLU A 86 -37.94 14.70 32.36
C GLU A 86 -37.58 15.39 31.03
N ASP A 87 -37.51 16.72 31.02
CA ASP A 87 -37.13 17.48 29.81
C ASP A 87 -35.68 17.17 29.39
N LEU A 88 -34.77 17.03 30.35
CA LEU A 88 -33.37 16.69 30.06
C LEU A 88 -33.24 15.28 29.49
N ASN A 89 -34.01 14.32 30.01
CA ASN A 89 -34.05 12.96 29.48
C ASN A 89 -34.68 12.89 28.09
N ALA A 90 -35.74 13.66 27.84
CA ALA A 90 -36.35 13.78 26.52
C ALA A 90 -35.36 14.35 25.48
N ALA A 91 -34.66 15.45 25.82
CA ALA A 91 -33.64 16.03 24.95
C ALA A 91 -32.47 15.07 24.70
N THR A 92 -32.08 14.29 25.70
CA THR A 92 -31.03 13.25 25.58
C THR A 92 -31.47 12.14 24.62
N ALA A 93 -32.72 11.70 24.70
CA ALA A 93 -33.30 10.70 23.79
C ALA A 93 -33.38 11.22 22.34
N ASP A 94 -33.78 12.49 22.14
CA ASP A 94 -33.82 13.12 20.82
C ASP A 94 -32.44 13.19 20.17
N CYS A 95 -31.40 13.54 20.94
CA CYS A 95 -30.01 13.55 20.47
C CYS A 95 -29.55 12.15 20.04
N ALA A 96 -29.85 11.12 20.85
CA ALA A 96 -29.52 9.74 20.51
C ALA A 96 -30.24 9.27 19.23
N ALA A 97 -31.53 9.59 19.09
CA ALA A 97 -32.31 9.28 17.89
C ALA A 97 -31.74 9.96 16.63
N ALA A 98 -31.33 11.23 16.73
CA ALA A 98 -30.71 11.95 15.63
C ALA A 98 -29.37 11.32 15.20
N ARG A 99 -28.52 10.93 16.16
CA ARG A 99 -27.26 10.22 15.90
C ARG A 99 -27.50 8.89 15.18
N ASP A 100 -28.46 8.11 15.68
CA ASP A 100 -28.78 6.81 15.11
C ASP A 100 -29.37 6.95 13.69
N ALA A 101 -30.15 8.01 13.43
CA ALA A 101 -30.62 8.35 12.09
C ALA A 101 -29.48 8.72 11.14
N VAL A 102 -28.47 9.48 11.59
CA VAL A 102 -27.27 9.77 10.79
C VAL A 102 -26.51 8.47 10.49
N GLN A 103 -26.38 7.57 11.46
CA GLN A 103 -25.71 6.29 11.26
C GLN A 103 -26.47 5.41 10.24
N ALA A 104 -27.79 5.34 10.34
CA ALA A 104 -28.63 4.65 9.37
C ALA A 104 -28.50 5.25 7.95
N ALA A 105 -28.47 6.59 7.84
CA ALA A 105 -28.27 7.28 6.57
C ALA A 105 -26.90 7.00 5.95
N LYS A 106 -25.84 6.92 6.76
CA LYS A 106 -24.49 6.52 6.29
C LYS A 106 -24.50 5.11 5.72
N SER A 107 -25.08 4.15 6.44
CA SER A 107 -25.20 2.77 5.95
C SER A 107 -26.03 2.69 4.66
N ALA A 108 -27.12 3.45 4.55
CA ALA A 108 -27.92 3.52 3.34
C ALA A 108 -27.15 4.12 2.15
N LEU A 109 -26.34 5.17 2.39
CA LEU A 109 -25.48 5.76 1.37
C LEU A 109 -24.44 4.76 0.87
N GLU A 110 -23.77 4.03 1.78
CA GLU A 110 -22.81 2.99 1.41
C GLU A 110 -23.43 1.91 0.52
N GLN A 111 -24.64 1.46 0.86
CA GLN A 111 -25.41 0.53 0.03
C GLN A 111 -25.73 1.13 -1.35
N ALA A 112 -26.23 2.36 -1.40
CA ALA A 112 -26.56 3.03 -2.66
C ALA A 112 -25.33 3.22 -3.57
N VAL A 113 -24.18 3.56 -2.98
CA VAL A 113 -22.91 3.67 -3.71
C VAL A 113 -22.46 2.31 -4.25
N SER A 114 -22.57 1.24 -3.45
CA SER A 114 -22.26 -0.13 -3.89
C SER A 114 -23.18 -0.57 -5.04
N THR A 115 -24.49 -0.35 -4.92
CA THR A 115 -25.45 -0.64 -5.99
C THR A 115 -25.12 0.13 -7.27
N LYS A 116 -24.79 1.42 -7.15
CA LYS A 116 -24.34 2.22 -8.29
C LYS A 116 -23.11 1.59 -8.94
N GLN A 117 -22.10 1.23 -8.14
CA GLN A 117 -20.86 0.64 -8.67
C GLN A 117 -21.12 -0.66 -9.44
N LEU A 118 -21.92 -1.57 -8.87
CA LEU A 118 -22.30 -2.81 -9.55
C LEU A 118 -23.03 -2.58 -10.88
N ALA A 119 -23.86 -1.52 -10.96
CA ALA A 119 -24.53 -1.16 -12.21
C ALA A 119 -23.54 -0.66 -13.27
N PHE A 120 -22.52 0.11 -12.88
CA PHE A 120 -21.45 0.53 -13.77
C PHE A 120 -20.59 -0.64 -14.22
N ASP A 121 -20.22 -1.55 -13.32
CA ASP A 121 -19.43 -2.74 -13.65
C ASP A 121 -20.19 -3.62 -14.67
N ALA A 122 -21.49 -3.82 -14.45
CA ALA A 122 -22.35 -4.58 -15.37
C ALA A 122 -22.51 -3.91 -16.75
N LEU A 123 -22.48 -2.58 -16.81
CA LEU A 123 -22.47 -1.84 -18.08
C LEU A 123 -21.13 -1.98 -18.78
N GLU A 124 -20.02 -1.83 -18.05
CA GLU A 124 -18.66 -1.98 -18.57
C GLU A 124 -18.45 -3.38 -19.19
N ASP A 125 -18.94 -4.43 -18.53
CA ASP A 125 -18.86 -5.80 -19.03
C ASP A 125 -19.62 -6.00 -20.35
N LYS A 126 -20.77 -5.33 -20.52
CA LYS A 126 -21.51 -5.35 -21.79
C LYS A 126 -20.74 -4.58 -22.86
N MET A 127 -20.28 -3.36 -22.56
CA MET A 127 -19.51 -2.54 -23.50
C MET A 127 -18.23 -3.25 -23.96
N LYS A 128 -17.51 -3.93 -23.06
CA LYS A 128 -16.32 -4.72 -23.39
C LYS A 128 -16.63 -5.84 -24.39
N LYS A 129 -17.79 -6.49 -24.30
CA LYS A 129 -18.21 -7.52 -25.26
C LYS A 129 -18.45 -6.91 -26.63
N ASP A 130 -19.15 -5.78 -26.69
CA ASP A 130 -19.43 -5.07 -27.95
C ASP A 130 -18.15 -4.55 -28.61
N ILE A 131 -17.24 -3.97 -27.82
CA ILE A 131 -15.92 -3.54 -28.30
C ILE A 131 -15.13 -4.72 -28.86
N ARG A 132 -15.08 -5.85 -28.15
CA ARG A 132 -14.37 -7.05 -28.62
C ARG A 132 -14.98 -7.59 -29.91
N TYR A 133 -16.30 -7.59 -30.02
CA TYR A 133 -16.99 -7.95 -31.25
C TYR A 133 -16.59 -7.01 -32.40
N ALA A 134 -16.59 -5.70 -32.18
CA ALA A 134 -16.20 -4.71 -33.19
C ALA A 134 -14.74 -4.90 -33.62
N GLU A 135 -13.81 -5.01 -32.66
CA GLU A 135 -12.38 -5.27 -32.91
C GLU A 135 -12.17 -6.50 -33.81
N ASN A 136 -12.81 -7.62 -33.48
CA ASN A 136 -12.69 -8.85 -34.27
C ASN A 136 -13.35 -8.73 -35.65
N THR A 137 -14.48 -8.03 -35.75
CA THR A 137 -15.24 -7.89 -37.00
C THR A 137 -14.49 -7.05 -38.03
N VAL A 138 -13.75 -6.03 -37.58
CA VAL A 138 -13.03 -5.10 -38.45
C VAL A 138 -11.53 -5.38 -38.54
N ASP A 139 -11.08 -6.53 -38.02
CA ASP A 139 -9.67 -6.93 -37.95
C ASP A 139 -8.76 -5.81 -37.40
N TYR A 140 -9.21 -5.20 -36.30
CA TYR A 140 -8.52 -4.08 -35.62
C TYR A 140 -8.25 -2.83 -36.48
N ASP A 141 -8.96 -2.66 -37.61
CA ASP A 141 -8.90 -1.45 -38.44
C ASP A 141 -9.33 -0.21 -37.62
N ASN A 142 -8.34 0.64 -37.33
CA ASN A 142 -8.52 1.84 -36.51
C ASN A 142 -9.50 2.85 -37.13
N ALA A 143 -9.58 2.94 -38.46
CA ALA A 143 -10.52 3.87 -39.11
C ALA A 143 -11.97 3.44 -38.86
N LYS A 144 -12.23 2.13 -38.90
CA LYS A 144 -13.56 1.56 -38.63
C LYS A 144 -13.90 1.56 -37.14
N LEU A 145 -12.95 1.28 -36.26
CA LEU A 145 -13.18 1.37 -34.80
C LEU A 145 -13.52 2.80 -34.36
N LYS A 146 -12.93 3.82 -35.00
CA LYS A 146 -13.28 5.22 -34.74
C LYS A 146 -14.75 5.55 -35.03
N LEU A 147 -15.42 4.80 -35.90
CA LEU A 147 -16.85 5.01 -36.19
C LEU A 147 -17.74 4.74 -34.97
N ILE A 148 -17.29 3.88 -34.05
CA ILE A 148 -17.98 3.61 -32.77
C ILE A 148 -17.35 4.37 -31.59
N GLY A 149 -16.49 5.36 -31.87
CA GLY A 149 -15.75 6.10 -30.84
C GLY A 149 -14.65 5.29 -30.14
N TRP A 150 -14.27 4.13 -30.68
CA TRP A 150 -13.21 3.27 -30.14
C TRP A 150 -11.89 3.48 -30.91
N GLY A 151 -10.76 3.31 -30.23
CA GLY A 151 -9.44 3.36 -30.86
C GLY A 151 -8.89 1.97 -31.08
N GLY A 152 -8.20 1.75 -32.21
CA GLY A 152 -7.37 0.56 -32.39
C GLY A 152 -6.27 0.48 -31.33
N ARG A 153 -5.73 -0.73 -31.12
CA ARG A 153 -4.62 -0.93 -30.17
C ARG A 153 -3.42 -0.06 -30.55
N LYS A 154 -2.80 0.57 -29.54
CA LYS A 154 -1.50 1.21 -29.72
C LYS A 154 -0.50 0.14 -30.13
N THR A 155 0.11 0.30 -31.31
CA THR A 155 1.19 -0.57 -31.75
C THR A 155 2.34 -0.47 -30.77
N ALA A 156 2.86 -1.62 -30.32
CA ALA A 156 4.05 -1.65 -29.48
C ALA A 156 5.20 -0.98 -30.23
N THR A 157 5.78 0.07 -29.67
CA THR A 157 7.03 0.63 -30.18
C THR A 157 8.12 -0.42 -29.94
N PRO A 158 8.89 -0.82 -30.96
CA PRO A 158 10.03 -1.72 -30.77
C PRO A 158 10.93 -1.18 -29.67
N LEU A 159 11.25 -2.02 -28.69
CA LEU A 159 12.21 -1.65 -27.65
C LEU A 159 13.60 -1.73 -28.25
N GLU A 160 14.37 -0.66 -28.11
CA GLU A 160 15.80 -0.65 -28.43
C GLU A 160 16.59 -1.25 -27.25
N ALA A 161 17.70 -1.94 -27.53
CA ALA A 161 18.61 -2.36 -26.47
C ALA A 161 19.19 -1.13 -25.75
N PRO A 162 19.55 -1.22 -24.46
CA PRO A 162 20.19 -0.10 -23.78
C PRO A 162 21.54 0.24 -24.40
N GLY A 163 21.94 1.51 -24.37
CA GLY A 163 23.26 1.92 -24.83
C GLY A 163 24.39 1.49 -23.89
N GLN A 164 25.59 1.97 -24.20
CA GLN A 164 26.79 1.66 -23.42
C GLN A 164 26.73 2.30 -22.03
N VAL A 165 27.03 1.50 -21.00
CA VAL A 165 27.21 1.99 -19.62
C VAL A 165 28.49 2.82 -19.55
N GLY A 166 28.38 4.06 -19.09
CA GLY A 166 29.51 4.99 -18.97
C GLY A 166 30.17 4.94 -17.59
N ASN A 167 31.37 5.52 -17.48
CA ASN A 167 32.02 5.87 -16.21
C ASN A 167 32.10 4.73 -15.17
N LEU A 168 32.39 3.50 -15.58
CA LEU A 168 32.65 2.43 -14.62
C LEU A 168 33.93 2.73 -13.84
N VAL A 169 33.81 2.77 -12.51
CA VAL A 169 34.89 3.04 -11.56
C VAL A 169 34.82 2.08 -10.37
N ILE A 170 35.99 1.79 -9.79
CA ILE A 170 36.10 1.08 -8.52
C ILE A 170 36.02 2.11 -7.39
N ARG A 171 35.02 1.99 -6.52
CA ARG A 171 34.88 2.89 -5.36
C ARG A 171 35.71 2.44 -4.18
N SER A 172 35.68 1.14 -3.89
CA SER A 172 36.45 0.53 -2.81
C SER A 172 36.83 -0.90 -3.19
N GLN A 173 37.96 -1.36 -2.69
CA GLN A 173 38.43 -2.73 -2.86
C GLN A 173 39.07 -3.21 -1.56
N GLY A 174 38.84 -4.48 -1.20
CA GLY A 174 39.37 -5.14 -0.01
C GLY A 174 39.42 -6.65 -0.21
N GLU A 175 39.80 -7.39 0.83
CA GLU A 175 40.03 -8.84 0.78
C GLU A 175 38.80 -9.60 0.23
N GLY A 176 38.86 -9.98 -1.05
CA GLY A 176 37.76 -10.66 -1.75
C GLY A 176 36.48 -9.85 -1.93
N ARG A 177 36.51 -8.52 -1.73
CA ARG A 177 35.37 -7.62 -1.90
C ARG A 177 35.73 -6.45 -2.80
N ILE A 178 34.85 -6.12 -3.74
CA ILE A 178 34.99 -4.94 -4.60
C ILE A 178 33.66 -4.21 -4.73
N GLU A 179 33.72 -2.88 -4.66
CA GLU A 179 32.58 -2.00 -4.87
C GLU A 179 32.76 -1.24 -6.17
N LEU A 180 31.79 -1.40 -7.07
CA LEU A 180 31.80 -0.83 -8.41
C LEU A 180 30.65 0.17 -8.53
N ALA A 181 30.89 1.28 -9.20
CA ALA A 181 29.87 2.27 -9.56
C ALA A 181 30.03 2.70 -11.02
N TRP A 182 28.93 3.03 -11.67
CA TRP A 182 28.91 3.44 -13.07
C TRP A 182 27.85 4.52 -13.35
N GLY A 183 27.89 5.09 -14.54
CA GLY A 183 26.87 6.00 -15.06
C GLY A 183 25.81 5.27 -15.87
N LYS A 184 24.58 5.80 -15.90
CA LYS A 184 23.54 5.29 -16.81
C LYS A 184 23.94 5.53 -18.27
N PRO A 185 23.53 4.66 -19.22
CA PRO A 185 23.72 4.92 -20.64
C PRO A 185 23.11 6.26 -21.07
N ALA A 186 23.82 6.98 -21.94
CA ALA A 186 23.33 8.25 -22.51
C ALA A 186 22.31 8.01 -23.63
N ASP A 187 22.47 6.91 -24.37
CA ASP A 187 21.68 6.56 -25.55
C ASP A 187 21.04 5.17 -25.43
N GLY A 188 20.14 4.84 -26.35
CA GLY A 188 19.45 3.55 -26.46
C GLY A 188 18.18 3.43 -25.60
N GLY A 189 17.71 2.19 -25.42
CA GLY A 189 16.47 1.92 -24.69
C GLY A 189 16.58 2.01 -23.17
N LYS A 190 15.44 2.19 -22.51
CA LYS A 190 15.34 2.24 -21.03
C LYS A 190 15.95 0.99 -20.40
N VAL A 191 16.90 1.19 -19.49
CA VAL A 191 17.57 0.12 -18.73
C VAL A 191 16.59 -0.52 -17.73
N ALA A 192 16.59 -1.86 -17.65
CA ALA A 192 15.87 -2.61 -16.62
C ALA A 192 16.80 -3.11 -15.50
N ALA A 193 18.03 -3.52 -15.84
CA ALA A 193 19.05 -3.98 -14.89
C ALA A 193 20.45 -3.85 -15.49
N TYR A 194 21.49 -4.03 -14.68
CA TYR A 194 22.89 -4.04 -15.07
C TYR A 194 23.53 -5.38 -14.71
N LYS A 195 24.15 -6.06 -15.67
CA LYS A 195 24.94 -7.27 -15.44
C LYS A 195 26.40 -6.90 -15.31
N VAL A 196 27.01 -7.22 -14.18
CA VAL A 196 28.44 -7.08 -14.00
C VAL A 196 29.10 -8.38 -14.44
N LYS A 197 30.03 -8.28 -15.39
CA LYS A 197 30.82 -9.40 -15.89
C LYS A 197 32.26 -9.27 -15.39
N CYS A 198 32.86 -10.37 -15.00
CA CYS A 198 34.25 -10.44 -14.58
C CYS A 198 35.03 -11.51 -15.35
N ARG A 199 36.34 -11.31 -15.50
CA ARG A 199 37.27 -12.33 -16.00
C ARG A 199 38.67 -12.12 -15.41
N PRO A 200 39.51 -13.15 -15.30
CA PRO A 200 40.95 -12.97 -15.06
C PRO A 200 41.59 -12.12 -16.17
N ARG A 201 42.51 -11.23 -15.79
CA ARG A 201 43.26 -10.41 -16.74
C ARG A 201 44.05 -11.30 -17.69
N ILE A 202 43.99 -10.98 -18.97
CA ILE A 202 44.76 -11.67 -20.00
C ILE A 202 46.17 -11.06 -20.01
N ILE A 203 47.17 -11.85 -19.64
CA ILE A 203 48.59 -11.55 -19.88
C ILE A 203 48.91 -12.09 -21.28
N GLU A 204 49.57 -11.29 -22.13
CA GLU A 204 49.88 -11.63 -23.52
C GLU A 204 50.42 -13.07 -23.68
N GLY A 205 49.78 -13.85 -24.56
CA GLY A 205 50.15 -15.25 -24.83
C GLY A 205 49.22 -16.32 -24.25
N THR A 206 48.21 -15.96 -23.44
CA THR A 206 47.23 -16.92 -22.89
C THR A 206 45.87 -16.79 -23.57
N THR A 207 45.24 -17.92 -23.94
CA THR A 207 43.88 -17.98 -24.49
C THR A 207 42.90 -17.27 -23.56
N GLY A 208 42.17 -16.30 -24.11
CA GLY A 208 41.34 -15.36 -23.34
C GLY A 208 40.27 -16.06 -22.49
N ALA A 209 40.25 -15.74 -21.19
CA ALA A 209 39.19 -16.18 -20.30
C ALA A 209 37.85 -15.56 -20.74
N ALA A 210 36.80 -16.39 -20.83
CA ALA A 210 35.46 -15.93 -21.14
C ALA A 210 34.92 -15.02 -20.02
N TRP A 211 34.19 -13.97 -20.39
CA TRP A 211 33.48 -13.12 -19.44
C TRP A 211 32.43 -13.94 -18.70
N ALA A 212 32.57 -14.08 -17.39
CA ALA A 212 31.58 -14.71 -16.52
C ALA A 212 30.67 -13.64 -15.90
N ASN A 213 29.39 -13.94 -15.70
CA ASN A 213 28.51 -13.04 -14.96
C ASN A 213 28.89 -13.11 -13.47
N ALA A 214 29.31 -11.97 -12.91
CA ALA A 214 29.63 -11.85 -11.49
C ALA A 214 28.35 -11.66 -10.67
N ASP A 215 27.51 -10.68 -11.04
CA ASP A 215 26.21 -10.43 -10.41
C ASP A 215 25.36 -9.44 -11.25
N THR A 216 24.12 -9.17 -10.82
CA THR A 216 23.19 -8.23 -11.45
C THR A 216 22.72 -7.17 -10.45
N ALA A 217 22.78 -5.89 -10.85
CA ALA A 217 22.30 -4.75 -10.07
C ALA A 217 21.06 -4.10 -10.72
N MET A 218 20.17 -3.56 -9.90
CA MET A 218 19.09 -2.67 -10.35
C MET A 218 19.50 -1.19 -10.35
N GLU A 219 20.50 -0.85 -9.56
CA GLU A 219 21.05 0.49 -9.42
C GLU A 219 22.40 0.60 -10.12
N THR A 220 22.99 1.80 -10.12
CA THR A 220 24.26 2.08 -10.80
C THR A 220 25.48 1.84 -9.92
N GLU A 221 25.32 1.02 -8.88
CA GLU A 221 26.37 0.60 -7.98
C GLU A 221 26.10 -0.83 -7.49
N ILE A 222 27.18 -1.56 -7.17
CA ILE A 222 27.09 -2.90 -6.59
C ILE A 222 28.34 -3.19 -5.76
N THR A 223 28.13 -3.94 -4.68
CA THR A 223 29.22 -4.59 -3.95
C THR A 223 29.26 -6.07 -4.32
N LEU A 224 30.38 -6.53 -4.87
CA LEU A 224 30.65 -7.94 -5.12
C LEU A 224 31.50 -8.50 -3.97
N ALA A 225 31.07 -9.63 -3.40
CA ALA A 225 31.82 -10.39 -2.40
C ALA A 225 32.31 -11.72 -2.97
N GLY A 226 33.24 -12.39 -2.29
CA GLY A 226 33.75 -13.71 -2.68
C GLY A 226 34.58 -13.70 -3.97
N GLN A 227 35.22 -12.57 -4.29
CA GLN A 227 36.07 -12.45 -5.46
C GLN A 227 37.42 -13.17 -5.26
N ILE A 228 38.00 -13.66 -6.35
CA ILE A 228 39.27 -14.40 -6.31
C ILE A 228 40.40 -13.45 -5.91
N GLN A 229 41.08 -13.76 -4.80
CA GLN A 229 42.21 -12.99 -4.29
C GLN A 229 43.52 -13.36 -4.98
N GLY A 230 44.48 -12.42 -5.00
CA GLY A 230 45.82 -12.62 -5.51
C GLY A 230 45.91 -12.77 -7.04
N LYS A 231 44.82 -12.50 -7.77
CA LYS A 231 44.78 -12.46 -9.24
C LYS A 231 44.25 -11.11 -9.71
N GLU A 232 44.80 -10.64 -10.82
CA GLU A 232 44.25 -9.46 -11.48
C GLU A 232 42.95 -9.83 -12.19
N LEU A 233 41.84 -9.19 -11.81
CA LEU A 233 40.52 -9.40 -12.39
C LEU A 233 40.10 -8.15 -13.16
N GLU A 234 39.51 -8.35 -14.33
CA GLU A 234 38.87 -7.32 -15.15
C GLU A 234 37.36 -7.37 -14.96
N TYR A 235 36.74 -6.21 -14.80
CA TYR A 235 35.29 -6.03 -14.65
C TYR A 235 34.73 -5.13 -15.75
N CYS A 236 33.59 -5.50 -16.32
CA CYS A 236 32.78 -4.62 -17.17
C CYS A 236 31.30 -4.75 -16.81
N VAL A 237 30.50 -3.73 -17.15
CA VAL A 237 29.06 -3.70 -16.87
C VAL A 237 28.28 -3.58 -18.16
N VAL A 238 27.20 -4.34 -18.26
CA VAL A 238 26.31 -4.38 -19.42
C VAL A 238 24.90 -4.03 -18.97
N ALA A 239 24.31 -2.97 -19.51
CA ALA A 239 22.90 -2.63 -19.27
C ALA A 239 21.99 -3.60 -20.04
N VAL A 240 20.86 -3.98 -19.45
CA VAL A 240 19.94 -4.98 -20.01
C VAL A 240 18.50 -4.51 -19.91
N ASN A 241 17.71 -4.76 -20.95
CA ASN A 241 16.26 -4.60 -20.94
C ASN A 241 15.58 -5.76 -21.70
N LYS A 242 14.25 -5.66 -21.94
CA LYS A 242 13.50 -6.70 -22.68
C LYS A 242 13.93 -6.86 -24.14
N ALA A 243 14.60 -5.87 -24.74
CA ALA A 243 15.13 -5.96 -26.10
C ALA A 243 16.48 -6.69 -26.15
N GLY A 244 17.22 -6.73 -25.05
CA GLY A 244 18.48 -7.47 -24.96
C GLY A 244 19.52 -6.80 -24.08
N GLU A 245 20.76 -7.28 -24.22
CA GLU A 245 21.94 -6.69 -23.61
C GLU A 245 22.50 -5.55 -24.47
N GLY A 246 22.88 -4.45 -23.83
CA GLY A 246 23.55 -3.33 -24.46
C GLY A 246 25.04 -3.57 -24.68
N VAL A 247 25.74 -2.53 -25.10
CA VAL A 247 27.21 -2.55 -25.25
C VAL A 247 27.87 -2.54 -23.87
N ALA A 248 28.94 -3.33 -23.70
CA ALA A 248 29.70 -3.35 -22.46
C ALA A 248 30.40 -2.02 -22.17
N SER A 249 30.48 -1.64 -20.89
CA SER A 249 31.19 -0.45 -20.42
C SER A 249 32.70 -0.51 -20.71
N ASN A 250 33.41 0.55 -20.33
CA ASN A 250 34.85 0.47 -20.12
C ASN A 250 35.18 -0.64 -19.10
N THR A 251 36.36 -1.23 -19.23
CA THR A 251 36.86 -2.25 -18.31
C THR A 251 37.66 -1.60 -17.19
N VAL A 252 37.48 -2.06 -15.96
CA VAL A 252 38.34 -1.71 -14.81
C VAL A 252 39.07 -2.95 -14.32
N THR A 253 40.31 -2.78 -13.87
CA THR A 253 41.15 -3.88 -13.37
C THR A 253 41.37 -3.71 -11.88
N ALA A 254 41.20 -4.79 -11.11
CA ALA A 254 41.44 -4.82 -9.68
C ALA A 254 42.30 -6.03 -9.29
N VAL A 255 43.11 -5.86 -8.25
CA VAL A 255 43.82 -6.94 -7.56
C VAL A 255 43.30 -6.95 -6.13
N LEU A 256 42.70 -8.06 -5.71
CA LEU A 256 42.00 -8.22 -4.44
C LEU A 256 42.70 -9.18 -3.49
#